data_AF-A0A9J6PJ27-F1
#
_entry.id   AF-A0A9J6PJ27-F1
#
_cell.length_a   1.000
_cell.length_b   1.000
_cell.length_c   1.000
_cell.angle_alpha   90.00
_cell.angle_beta   90.00
_cell.angle_gamma   90.00
#
_symmetry.space_group_name_H-M   'P 1'
#
loop_
_entity.id
_entity.type
_entity.pdbx_description
1 polymer ?
#
loop_
_entity_poly.entity_id
_entity_poly.type
_entity_poly.pdbx_seq_one_letter_code
_entity_poly.pdbx_strand_id
1 'polypeptide(L)'
;MSGNAELPGKKPRSIARRMFLGSLTMVGLASLVLWILISPPNSFHPMCTYTVNAQVTADVEISGKVRSSEVVYQNSRSRQWISIMNSAGCKQRYGNAHVYRLENDSVLIVPARLCYAAEKAFAASGHVDVLSTCTGKQARQDRAFFVDSASRPRKWRPAINGVDFRIVSMTATSTWRHPADDIETIAPNLLRAYFQRDRSRDIEWGDTPETVIDYHRRYDIKKHRPDGSFEFEVQYGRF
;
A
#
# COMPACT_ATOMS: atom_id res chain seq x y z
N MET A 1 -67.97 55.18 -26.14
CA MET A 1 -68.16 53.75 -25.81
C MET A 1 -67.63 52.92 -26.96
N SER A 2 -66.46 52.33 -26.81
CA SER A 2 -66.08 51.08 -27.48
C SER A 2 -64.87 50.54 -26.72
N GLY A 3 -65.09 49.47 -25.96
CA GLY A 3 -64.05 48.73 -25.27
C GLY A 3 -63.63 47.49 -26.06
N ASN A 4 -62.69 46.76 -25.47
CA ASN A 4 -62.10 45.47 -25.85
C ASN A 4 -60.74 45.60 -26.57
N ALA A 5 -59.69 44.85 -26.24
CA ALA A 5 -59.40 43.99 -25.09
C ALA A 5 -57.88 43.74 -25.13
N GLU A 6 -57.21 43.79 -23.98
CA GLU A 6 -55.83 43.32 -23.82
C GLU A 6 -55.80 41.79 -23.80
N LEU A 7 -54.88 41.19 -24.57
CA LEU A 7 -54.51 39.78 -24.48
C LEU A 7 -53.13 39.64 -23.81
N PRO A 8 -53.01 38.97 -22.64
CA PRO A 8 -51.71 38.60 -22.10
C PRO A 8 -51.36 37.17 -22.55
N GLY A 9 -50.22 37.02 -23.23
CA GLY A 9 -49.77 35.72 -23.77
C GLY A 9 -48.26 35.52 -23.73
N LYS A 10 -47.60 35.79 -22.59
CA LYS A 10 -46.18 35.39 -22.41
C LYS A 10 -46.09 33.88 -22.17
N LYS A 11 -45.63 33.14 -23.19
CA LYS A 11 -45.37 31.69 -23.17
C LYS A 11 -44.34 31.30 -22.08
N PRO A 12 -44.64 30.34 -21.18
CA PRO A 12 -43.70 29.85 -20.17
C PRO A 12 -42.79 28.76 -20.75
N ARG A 13 -42.06 29.04 -21.85
CA ARG A 13 -41.13 28.06 -22.46
C ARG A 13 -39.75 28.01 -21.79
N SER A 14 -39.41 28.99 -20.96
CA SER A 14 -38.06 29.09 -20.35
C SER A 14 -37.92 28.34 -19.02
N ILE A 15 -39.01 28.13 -18.28
CA ILE A 15 -38.96 27.52 -16.93
C ILE A 15 -38.83 25.99 -17.04
N ALA A 16 -39.59 25.36 -17.92
CA ALA A 16 -39.51 23.91 -18.15
C ALA A 16 -38.11 23.47 -18.64
N ARG A 17 -37.47 24.25 -19.53
CA ARG A 17 -36.09 23.96 -19.98
C ARG A 17 -35.06 24.07 -18.86
N ARG A 18 -35.25 24.96 -17.89
CA ARG A 18 -34.34 25.10 -16.73
C ARG A 18 -34.51 23.96 -15.72
N MET A 19 -35.73 23.47 -15.51
CA MET A 19 -35.98 22.33 -14.65
C MET A 19 -35.42 21.02 -15.21
N PHE A 20 -35.52 20.80 -16.53
CA PHE A 20 -34.95 19.62 -17.19
C PHE A 20 -33.41 19.63 -17.24
N LEU A 21 -32.77 20.80 -17.36
CA LEU A 21 -31.31 20.89 -17.30
C LEU A 21 -30.76 20.64 -15.89
N GLY A 22 -31.46 21.14 -14.87
CA GLY A 22 -31.07 20.96 -13.46
C GLY A 22 -31.17 19.52 -12.96
N SER A 23 -32.15 18.75 -13.46
CA SER A 23 -32.28 17.33 -13.12
C SER A 23 -31.22 16.47 -13.81
N LEU A 24 -30.87 16.74 -15.07
CA LEU A 24 -29.80 16.03 -15.78
C LEU A 24 -28.42 16.26 -15.14
N THR A 25 -28.13 17.49 -14.70
CA THR A 25 -26.84 17.78 -14.03
C THR A 25 -26.75 17.11 -12.66
N MET A 26 -27.83 17.07 -11.87
CA MET A 26 -27.84 16.34 -10.60
C MET A 26 -27.68 14.83 -10.79
N VAL A 27 -28.36 14.23 -11.76
CA VAL A 27 -28.20 12.80 -12.06
C VAL A 27 -26.79 12.49 -12.55
N GLY A 28 -26.20 13.36 -13.38
CA GLY A 28 -24.81 13.24 -13.80
C GLY A 28 -23.80 13.32 -12.64
N LEU A 29 -23.98 14.30 -11.74
CA LEU A 29 -23.13 14.45 -10.54
C LEU A 29 -23.31 13.29 -9.57
N ALA A 30 -24.54 12.86 -9.29
CA ALA A 30 -24.81 11.73 -8.42
C ALA A 30 -24.25 10.43 -9.01
N SER A 31 -24.37 10.24 -10.34
CA SER A 31 -23.79 9.08 -11.03
C SER A 31 -22.26 9.11 -10.99
N LEU A 32 -21.64 10.29 -11.15
CA LEU A 32 -20.19 10.47 -11.05
C LEU A 32 -19.69 10.21 -9.62
N VAL A 33 -20.38 10.75 -8.60
CA VAL A 33 -20.06 10.52 -7.19
C VAL A 33 -20.24 9.06 -6.83
N LEU A 34 -21.33 8.44 -7.27
CA LEU A 34 -21.56 7.00 -7.10
C LEU A 34 -20.50 6.18 -7.83
N TRP A 35 -20.08 6.59 -9.03
CA TRP A 35 -18.97 5.97 -9.75
C TRP A 35 -17.66 6.10 -8.98
N ILE A 36 -17.35 7.26 -8.41
CA ILE A 36 -16.15 7.49 -7.60
C ILE A 36 -16.19 6.65 -6.31
N LEU A 37 -17.37 6.49 -5.70
CA LEU A 37 -17.56 5.75 -4.45
C LEU A 37 -17.61 4.23 -4.64
N ILE A 38 -18.15 3.73 -5.76
CA ILE A 38 -18.30 2.29 -6.07
C ILE A 38 -17.12 1.77 -6.90
N SER A 39 -16.36 2.63 -7.56
CA SER A 39 -15.15 2.20 -8.27
C SER A 39 -14.22 1.50 -7.29
N PRO A 40 -13.76 0.27 -7.60
CA PRO A 40 -12.71 -0.37 -6.81
C PRO A 40 -11.55 0.61 -6.67
N PRO A 41 -10.95 0.77 -5.47
CA PRO A 41 -9.70 1.52 -5.26
C PRO A 41 -8.58 1.23 -6.28
N ASN A 42 -8.71 0.13 -7.03
CA ASN A 42 -7.75 -0.42 -7.96
C ASN A 42 -8.07 -0.12 -9.43
N SER A 43 -8.74 0.98 -9.83
CA SER A 43 -8.94 1.24 -11.29
C SER A 43 -9.01 2.71 -11.70
N PHE A 44 -9.53 3.59 -10.85
CA PHE A 44 -9.81 4.98 -11.27
C PHE A 44 -9.54 6.01 -10.17
N HIS A 45 -8.37 5.95 -9.51
CA HIS A 45 -7.86 7.20 -8.96
C HIS A 45 -7.52 8.09 -10.17
N PRO A 46 -8.16 9.27 -10.34
CA PRO A 46 -7.95 10.08 -11.55
C PRO A 46 -6.48 10.45 -11.73
N MET A 47 -5.72 10.45 -10.64
CA MET A 47 -4.31 10.79 -10.61
C MET A 47 -3.37 9.57 -10.60
N CYS A 48 -3.84 8.38 -10.20
CA CYS A 48 -2.98 7.19 -10.04
C CYS A 48 -3.43 6.04 -10.93
N THR A 49 -2.47 5.27 -11.41
CA THR A 49 -2.68 3.97 -12.03
C THR A 49 -1.74 2.98 -11.36
N TYR A 50 -1.91 1.69 -11.61
CA TYR A 50 -1.01 0.65 -11.11
C TYR A 50 -0.39 -0.08 -12.28
N THR A 51 0.85 -0.50 -12.09
CA THR A 51 1.57 -1.37 -13.04
C THR A 51 1.47 -2.83 -12.63
N VAL A 52 1.26 -3.09 -11.33
CA VAL A 52 1.17 -4.43 -10.75
C VAL A 52 0.04 -4.41 -9.72
N ASN A 53 -0.80 -5.44 -9.72
CA ASN A 53 -1.67 -5.79 -8.60
C ASN A 53 -1.61 -7.31 -8.43
N ALA A 54 -0.89 -7.76 -7.40
CA ALA A 54 -0.54 -9.15 -7.24
C ALA A 54 -0.78 -9.63 -5.81
N GLN A 55 -1.35 -10.82 -5.68
CA GLN A 55 -1.29 -11.59 -4.46
C GLN A 55 0.06 -12.30 -4.44
N VAL A 56 0.93 -11.84 -3.56
CA VAL A 56 2.26 -12.37 -3.33
C VAL A 56 2.16 -13.34 -2.16
N THR A 57 2.52 -14.60 -2.39
CA THR A 57 2.60 -15.62 -1.36
C THR A 57 4.06 -16.01 -1.20
N ALA A 58 4.56 -15.96 0.03
CA ALA A 58 5.93 -16.31 0.36
C ALA A 58 5.96 -17.37 1.47
N ASP A 59 6.75 -18.41 1.24
CA ASP A 59 7.08 -19.40 2.28
C ASP A 59 8.52 -19.18 2.71
N VAL A 60 8.72 -19.03 4.01
CA VAL A 60 10.05 -18.85 4.63
C VAL A 60 10.30 -19.95 5.63
N GLU A 61 11.50 -20.51 5.59
CA GLU A 61 12.03 -21.39 6.60
C GLU A 61 12.85 -20.57 7.60
N ILE A 62 12.46 -20.64 8.88
CA ILE A 62 13.14 -19.96 9.97
C ILE A 62 13.27 -20.96 11.12
N SER A 63 14.50 -21.19 11.60
CA SER A 63 14.77 -22.17 12.66
C SER A 63 14.19 -23.58 12.36
N GLY A 64 14.27 -24.02 11.11
CA GLY A 64 13.79 -25.33 10.65
C GLY A 64 12.27 -25.48 10.52
N LYS A 65 11.50 -24.38 10.68
CA LYS A 65 10.05 -24.37 10.50
C LYS A 65 9.68 -23.51 9.29
N VAL A 66 8.89 -24.07 8.39
CA VAL A 66 8.32 -23.33 7.26
C VAL A 66 7.08 -22.56 7.72
N ARG A 67 7.00 -21.29 7.35
CA ARG A 67 5.88 -20.39 7.61
C ARG A 67 5.47 -19.71 6.32
N SER A 68 4.18 -19.56 6.11
CA SER A 68 3.63 -18.90 4.93
C SER A 68 3.04 -17.54 5.28
N SER A 69 3.11 -16.60 4.34
CA SER A 69 2.44 -15.31 4.43
C SER A 69 1.91 -14.92 3.06
N GLU A 70 0.72 -14.34 3.04
CA GLU A 70 0.07 -13.78 1.86
C GLU A 70 -0.04 -12.26 2.00
N VAL A 71 0.28 -11.55 0.92
CA VAL A 71 0.26 -10.10 0.86
C VAL A 71 -0.30 -9.67 -0.48
N VAL A 72 -1.20 -8.69 -0.51
CA VAL A 72 -1.63 -8.09 -1.77
C VAL A 72 -0.78 -6.85 -2.05
N TYR A 73 0.18 -6.99 -2.95
CA TYR A 73 1.11 -5.96 -3.40
C TYR A 73 0.57 -5.21 -4.62
N GLN A 74 0.74 -3.88 -4.66
CA GLN A 74 0.28 -3.04 -5.75
C GLN A 74 1.27 -1.90 -6.04
N ASN A 75 2.07 -2.08 -7.09
CA ASN A 75 2.93 -0.99 -7.55
C ASN A 75 2.10 0.09 -8.27
N SER A 76 2.00 1.27 -7.65
CA SER A 76 1.22 2.40 -8.14
C SER A 76 2.12 3.52 -8.66
N ARG A 77 1.68 4.17 -9.74
CA ARG A 77 2.36 5.32 -10.37
C ARG A 77 1.36 6.39 -10.79
N SER A 78 1.84 7.62 -10.87
CA SER A 78 1.05 8.73 -11.41
C SER A 78 0.77 8.52 -12.89
N ARG A 79 -0.44 8.90 -13.33
CA ARG A 79 -0.77 8.88 -14.76
C ARG A 79 0.11 9.88 -15.52
N GLN A 80 0.45 9.54 -16.76
CA GLN A 80 1.45 10.28 -17.54
C GLN A 80 1.13 11.77 -17.71
N TRP A 81 -0.16 12.13 -17.80
CA TRP A 81 -0.60 13.52 -17.95
C TRP A 81 -0.40 14.41 -16.70
N ILE A 82 -0.08 13.82 -15.54
CA ILE A 82 0.24 14.56 -14.30
C ILE A 82 1.52 14.08 -13.60
N SER A 83 2.31 13.22 -14.22
CA SER A 83 3.46 12.58 -13.56
C SER A 83 4.47 13.61 -13.04
N ILE A 84 4.57 14.77 -13.69
CA ILE A 84 5.41 15.91 -13.30
C ILE A 84 4.89 16.62 -12.04
N MET A 85 3.56 16.69 -11.86
CA MET A 85 2.94 17.38 -10.73
C MET A 85 2.70 16.48 -9.51
N ASN A 86 2.64 15.16 -9.73
CA ASN A 86 2.30 14.18 -8.70
C ASN A 86 3.37 13.09 -8.56
N SER A 87 4.65 13.41 -8.69
CA SER A 87 5.73 12.41 -8.69
C SER A 87 5.83 11.59 -7.39
N ALA A 88 5.25 12.06 -6.29
CA ALA A 88 5.31 11.42 -4.97
C ALA A 88 3.97 10.83 -4.44
N GLY A 89 2.82 11.07 -5.10
CA GLY A 89 1.51 10.90 -4.45
C GLY A 89 0.82 9.55 -4.59
N CYS A 90 1.34 8.61 -5.38
CA CYS A 90 0.72 7.30 -5.58
C CYS A 90 1.45 6.18 -4.80
N LYS A 91 1.80 6.44 -3.54
CA LYS A 91 2.44 5.43 -2.68
C LYS A 91 1.42 4.46 -2.09
N GLN A 92 1.77 3.18 -2.10
CA GLN A 92 0.99 2.11 -1.51
C GLN A 92 1.19 2.08 0.01
N ARG A 93 0.10 2.11 0.79
CA ARG A 93 0.14 2.13 2.27
C ARG A 93 0.20 0.75 2.92
N TYR A 94 -0.45 -0.23 2.30
CA TYR A 94 -0.58 -1.61 2.75
C TYR A 94 0.12 -2.53 1.76
N GLY A 95 0.43 -3.76 2.13
CA GLY A 95 0.84 -4.76 1.17
C GLY A 95 2.32 -4.70 0.76
N ASN A 96 3.16 -4.10 1.61
CA ASN A 96 4.58 -3.92 1.33
C ASN A 96 5.47 -4.95 2.02
N ALA A 97 4.95 -5.68 3.01
CA ALA A 97 5.74 -6.56 3.86
C ALA A 97 5.01 -7.87 4.19
N HIS A 98 5.71 -8.98 4.04
CA HIS A 98 5.41 -10.23 4.73
C HIS A 98 5.94 -10.13 6.16
N VAL A 99 5.12 -10.53 7.12
CA VAL A 99 5.47 -10.48 8.54
C VAL A 99 5.24 -11.84 9.18
N TYR A 100 6.27 -12.35 9.84
CA TYR A 100 6.26 -13.65 10.50
C TYR A 100 6.60 -13.48 11.97
N ARG A 101 5.62 -13.73 12.84
CA ARG A 101 5.85 -13.82 14.28
C ARG A 101 6.36 -15.20 14.64
N LEU A 102 7.48 -15.26 15.35
CA LEU A 102 8.12 -16.47 15.82
C LEU A 102 7.62 -16.84 17.23
N GLU A 103 7.96 -18.04 17.68
CA GLU A 103 7.54 -18.58 18.98
C GLU A 103 8.10 -17.80 20.17
N ASN A 104 9.28 -17.22 20.01
CA ASN A 104 9.92 -16.35 21.00
C ASN A 104 9.41 -14.89 20.94
N ASP A 105 8.27 -14.65 20.30
CA ASP A 105 7.67 -13.33 20.05
C ASP A 105 8.45 -12.42 19.07
N SER A 106 9.65 -12.80 18.62
CA SER A 106 10.38 -12.00 17.63
C SER A 106 9.68 -12.03 16.27
N VAL A 107 9.96 -11.01 15.44
CA VAL A 107 9.29 -10.82 14.17
C VAL A 107 10.29 -10.71 13.04
N LEU A 108 10.12 -11.54 12.01
CA LEU A 108 10.77 -11.35 10.72
C LEU A 108 9.88 -10.51 9.81
N ILE A 109 10.44 -9.46 9.23
CA ILE A 109 9.83 -8.62 8.21
C ILE A 109 10.56 -8.88 6.90
N VAL A 110 9.85 -9.28 5.84
CA VAL A 110 10.40 -9.50 4.51
C VAL A 110 9.65 -8.62 3.51
N PRO A 111 10.32 -7.89 2.61
CA PRO A 111 9.64 -7.11 1.58
C PRO A 111 8.76 -7.98 0.67
N ALA A 112 7.55 -7.52 0.37
CA ALA A 112 6.66 -8.15 -0.62
C ALA A 112 6.91 -7.64 -2.05
N ARG A 113 7.86 -6.70 -2.21
CA ARG A 113 8.12 -6.02 -3.47
C ARG A 113 8.71 -6.97 -4.51
N LEU A 114 8.15 -6.91 -5.71
CA LEU A 114 8.68 -7.61 -6.87
C LEU A 114 9.89 -6.86 -7.45
N CYS A 115 10.93 -7.59 -7.87
CA CYS A 115 12.01 -6.99 -8.65
C CYS A 115 11.52 -6.57 -10.04
N TYR A 116 12.23 -5.66 -10.70
CA TYR A 116 11.82 -5.15 -12.02
C TYR A 116 11.61 -6.27 -13.07
N ALA A 117 12.46 -7.29 -13.06
CA ALA A 117 12.31 -8.45 -13.95
C ALA A 117 11.02 -9.23 -13.67
N ALA A 118 10.70 -9.46 -12.38
CA ALA A 118 9.47 -10.12 -11.96
C ALA A 118 8.23 -9.28 -12.28
N GLU A 119 8.26 -7.96 -12.08
CA GLU A 119 7.15 -7.08 -12.49
C GLU A 119 6.89 -7.16 -14.00
N LYS A 120 7.95 -7.20 -14.82
CA LYS A 120 7.83 -7.33 -16.28
C LYS A 120 7.28 -8.69 -16.69
N ALA A 121 7.78 -9.78 -16.10
CA ALA A 121 7.28 -11.13 -16.37
C ALA A 121 5.81 -11.27 -15.94
N PHE A 122 5.48 -10.78 -14.74
CA PHE A 122 4.12 -10.74 -14.21
C PHE A 122 3.16 -9.98 -15.12
N ALA A 123 3.57 -8.84 -15.67
CA ALA A 123 2.73 -8.07 -16.58
C ALA A 123 2.35 -8.83 -17.86
N ALA A 124 3.15 -9.83 -18.27
CA ALA A 124 2.90 -10.63 -19.46
C ALA A 124 2.03 -11.87 -19.18
N SER A 125 2.25 -12.55 -18.05
CA SER A 125 1.62 -13.84 -17.73
C SER A 125 0.53 -13.77 -16.66
N GLY A 126 0.47 -12.69 -15.88
CA GLY A 126 -0.35 -12.59 -14.66
C GLY A 126 0.11 -13.50 -13.52
N HIS A 127 1.25 -14.19 -13.67
CA HIS A 127 1.81 -15.08 -12.66
C HIS A 127 3.33 -15.18 -12.80
N VAL A 128 4.06 -15.09 -11.69
CA VAL A 128 5.52 -15.22 -11.70
C VAL A 128 6.02 -15.90 -10.44
N ASP A 129 7.00 -16.79 -10.60
CA ASP A 129 7.87 -17.21 -9.51
C ASP A 129 9.00 -16.18 -9.35
N VAL A 130 8.96 -15.50 -8.20
CA VAL A 130 9.83 -14.37 -7.90
C VAL A 130 11.28 -14.84 -7.72
N LEU A 131 11.48 -16.02 -7.12
CA LEU A 131 12.83 -16.52 -6.84
C LEU A 131 13.58 -16.94 -8.10
N SER A 132 12.87 -17.50 -9.10
CA SER A 132 13.48 -17.86 -10.38
C SER A 132 13.68 -16.67 -11.32
N THR A 133 12.90 -15.60 -11.15
CA THR A 133 12.95 -14.42 -12.04
C THR A 133 13.88 -13.32 -11.53
N CYS A 134 13.95 -13.12 -10.22
CA CYS A 134 14.82 -12.10 -9.63
C CYS A 134 16.26 -12.60 -9.52
N THR A 135 17.23 -11.70 -9.64
CA THR A 135 18.66 -12.04 -9.53
C THR A 135 19.38 -11.15 -8.51
N GLY A 136 20.55 -11.60 -8.05
CA GLY A 136 21.43 -10.84 -7.15
C GLY A 136 20.77 -10.39 -5.85
N LYS A 137 20.98 -9.13 -5.48
CA LYS A 137 20.46 -8.48 -4.26
C LYS A 137 18.94 -8.50 -4.14
N GLN A 138 18.24 -8.47 -5.27
CA GLN A 138 16.78 -8.45 -5.30
C GLN A 138 16.20 -9.85 -5.05
N ALA A 139 16.84 -10.91 -5.58
CA ALA A 139 16.47 -12.29 -5.29
C ALA A 139 16.63 -12.64 -3.80
N ARG A 140 17.65 -12.06 -3.18
CA ARG A 140 17.96 -12.26 -1.76
C ARG A 140 17.05 -11.49 -0.82
N GLN A 141 16.19 -10.59 -1.32
CA GLN A 141 15.35 -9.75 -0.48
C GLN A 141 16.18 -9.01 0.59
N ASP A 142 17.25 -8.32 0.14
CA ASP A 142 18.31 -7.68 0.96
C ASP A 142 17.84 -6.62 2.00
N ARG A 143 16.53 -6.44 2.17
CA ARG A 143 15.92 -5.54 3.14
C ARG A 143 14.95 -6.29 4.05
N ALA A 144 15.33 -7.48 4.48
CA ALA A 144 14.63 -8.19 5.54
C ALA A 144 15.18 -7.74 6.91
N PHE A 145 14.32 -7.80 7.93
CA PHE A 145 14.65 -7.32 9.27
C PHE A 145 14.11 -8.24 10.35
N PHE A 146 14.88 -8.45 11.40
CA PHE A 146 14.40 -9.00 12.66
C PHE A 146 14.09 -7.87 13.64
N VAL A 147 12.95 -7.99 14.30
CA VAL A 147 12.58 -7.19 15.48
C VAL A 147 12.46 -8.14 16.65
N ASP A 148 13.02 -7.75 17.81
CA ASP A 148 13.15 -8.62 18.96
C ASP A 148 11.81 -9.08 19.56
N SER A 149 10.74 -8.30 19.38
CA SER A 149 9.41 -8.63 19.93
C SER A 149 8.27 -7.97 19.14
N ALA A 150 7.21 -8.73 18.89
CA ALA A 150 5.94 -8.27 18.32
C ALA A 150 5.12 -7.46 19.34
N SER A 151 5.21 -7.83 20.62
CA SER A 151 4.43 -7.24 21.70
C SER A 151 5.09 -6.00 22.31
N ARG A 152 6.41 -5.95 22.38
CA ARG A 152 7.16 -4.82 22.94
C ARG A 152 8.48 -4.65 22.19
N PRO A 153 8.44 -4.14 20.95
CA PRO A 153 9.63 -4.00 20.13
C PRO A 153 10.61 -3.02 20.80
N ARG A 154 11.88 -3.41 20.92
CA ARG A 154 12.96 -2.61 21.50
C ARG A 154 14.21 -2.60 20.65
N LYS A 155 14.47 -3.70 19.93
CA LYS A 155 15.66 -3.84 19.10
C LYS A 155 15.31 -4.38 17.73
N TRP A 156 16.02 -3.91 16.71
CA TRP A 156 15.93 -4.43 15.36
C TRP A 156 17.32 -4.67 14.76
N ARG A 157 17.41 -5.57 13.78
CA ARG A 157 18.62 -5.76 12.96
C ARG A 157 18.26 -6.20 11.54
N PRO A 158 19.15 -6.00 10.55
CA PRO A 158 19.04 -6.66 9.26
C PRO A 158 19.00 -8.19 9.41
N ALA A 159 18.24 -8.82 8.52
CA ALA A 159 18.16 -10.25 8.36
C ALA A 159 18.63 -10.63 6.95
N ILE A 160 19.44 -11.68 6.84
CA ILE A 160 20.04 -12.12 5.59
C ILE A 160 19.39 -13.44 5.14
N ASN A 161 18.78 -13.43 3.96
CA ASN A 161 18.26 -14.65 3.33
C ASN A 161 19.40 -15.61 3.00
N GLY A 162 19.23 -16.89 3.36
CA GLY A 162 20.23 -17.95 3.32
C GLY A 162 21.10 -18.06 4.57
N VAL A 163 21.01 -17.10 5.51
CA VAL A 163 21.79 -17.12 6.76
C VAL A 163 20.86 -17.14 7.98
N ASP A 164 20.02 -16.12 8.13
CA ASP A 164 19.11 -16.02 9.27
C ASP A 164 17.75 -16.70 9.02
N PHE A 165 17.34 -16.72 7.76
CA PHE A 165 16.11 -17.36 7.27
C PHE A 165 16.34 -17.80 5.82
N ARG A 166 15.47 -18.63 5.27
CA ARG A 166 15.52 -19.02 3.87
C ARG A 166 14.16 -18.85 3.23
N ILE A 167 14.05 -18.08 2.15
CA ILE A 167 12.83 -18.04 1.35
C ILE A 167 12.79 -19.33 0.52
N VAL A 168 11.80 -20.16 0.76
CA VAL A 168 11.62 -21.47 0.11
C VAL A 168 10.79 -21.32 -1.15
N SER A 169 9.78 -20.46 -1.12
CA SER A 169 8.94 -20.13 -2.27
C SER A 169 8.55 -18.64 -2.19
N MET A 170 8.42 -17.99 -3.34
CA MET A 170 7.79 -16.68 -3.42
C MET A 170 7.15 -16.54 -4.79
N THR A 171 5.82 -16.50 -4.82
CA THR A 171 5.06 -16.43 -6.07
C THR A 171 4.16 -15.20 -6.05
N ALA A 172 3.93 -14.62 -7.22
CA ALA A 172 2.98 -13.53 -7.40
C ALA A 172 1.91 -13.97 -8.40
N THR A 173 0.64 -13.75 -8.07
CA THR A 173 -0.52 -14.09 -8.90
C THR A 173 -1.42 -12.88 -9.08
N SER A 174 -2.00 -12.73 -10.26
CA SER A 174 -2.91 -11.63 -10.56
C SER A 174 -4.12 -11.66 -9.65
N THR A 175 -4.47 -10.50 -9.10
CA THR A 175 -5.59 -10.36 -8.19
C THR A 175 -6.34 -9.07 -8.44
N TRP A 176 -7.62 -9.06 -8.08
CA TRP A 176 -8.47 -7.87 -8.05
C TRP A 176 -8.64 -7.31 -6.64
N ARG A 177 -8.08 -7.99 -5.63
CA ARG A 177 -8.15 -7.58 -4.22
C ARG A 177 -7.40 -6.26 -3.99
N HIS A 178 -7.80 -5.55 -2.93
CA HIS A 178 -7.12 -4.34 -2.48
C HIS A 178 -5.78 -4.66 -1.81
N PRO A 179 -4.81 -3.73 -1.85
CA PRO A 179 -3.60 -3.81 -1.06
C PRO A 179 -3.88 -4.18 0.39
N ALA A 180 -3.26 -5.25 0.86
CA ALA A 180 -3.49 -5.79 2.19
C ALA A 180 -2.25 -6.54 2.67
N ASP A 181 -2.03 -6.50 3.98
CA ASP A 181 -1.04 -7.30 4.70
C ASP A 181 -1.58 -7.58 6.11
N ASP A 182 -0.95 -8.54 6.81
CA ASP A 182 -1.38 -8.98 8.12
C ASP A 182 -0.60 -8.34 9.28
N ILE A 183 0.12 -7.23 9.03
CA ILE A 183 1.01 -6.61 10.05
C ILE A 183 0.23 -6.23 11.31
N GLU A 184 -0.96 -5.64 11.13
CA GLU A 184 -1.81 -5.20 12.24
C GLU A 184 -2.34 -6.36 13.08
N THR A 185 -2.57 -7.51 12.45
CA THR A 185 -3.02 -8.73 13.13
C THR A 185 -1.86 -9.45 13.83
N ILE A 186 -0.71 -9.57 13.15
CA ILE A 186 0.42 -10.39 13.61
C ILE A 186 1.29 -9.64 14.63
N ALA A 187 1.56 -8.35 14.38
CA ALA A 187 2.49 -7.54 15.16
C ALA A 187 2.07 -6.05 15.17
N PRO A 188 0.91 -5.70 15.77
CA PRO A 188 0.35 -4.35 15.73
C PRO A 188 1.29 -3.27 16.29
N ASN A 189 2.12 -3.63 17.26
CA ASN A 189 3.03 -2.69 17.90
C ASN A 189 4.21 -2.29 17.02
N LEU A 190 4.48 -3.02 15.92
CA LEU A 190 5.40 -2.54 14.87
C LEU A 190 4.87 -1.28 14.18
N LEU A 191 3.54 -1.12 14.07
CA LEU A 191 2.96 0.09 13.51
C LEU A 191 3.01 1.27 14.49
N ARG A 192 3.23 1.00 15.77
CA ARG A 192 3.37 1.98 16.87
C ARG A 192 4.83 2.26 17.24
N ALA A 193 5.76 1.62 16.53
CA ALA A 193 7.18 1.70 16.75
C ALA A 193 7.85 2.73 15.84
N TYR A 194 8.85 3.41 16.37
CA TYR A 194 9.83 4.21 15.65
C TYR A 194 11.15 3.46 15.61
N PHE A 195 11.66 3.16 14.41
CA PHE A 195 12.96 2.52 14.28
C PHE A 195 14.04 3.60 14.24
N GLN A 196 14.72 3.76 15.37
CA GLN A 196 15.73 4.80 15.53
C GLN A 196 16.87 4.55 14.54
N ARG A 197 17.21 5.59 13.76
CA ARG A 197 18.41 5.60 12.94
C ARG A 197 19.63 5.79 13.84
N ASP A 198 20.55 4.85 13.83
CA ASP A 198 21.86 5.02 14.49
C ASP A 198 22.83 5.74 13.53
N ARG A 199 22.88 7.07 13.63
CA ARG A 199 23.81 7.90 12.83
C ARG A 199 25.29 7.62 13.15
N SER A 200 25.60 6.96 14.27
CA SER A 200 26.98 6.68 14.67
C SER A 200 27.55 5.40 14.03
N ARG A 201 26.74 4.63 13.30
CA ARG A 201 27.09 3.29 12.80
C ARG A 201 26.89 3.06 11.31
N ASP A 202 26.98 4.11 10.50
CA ASP A 202 26.80 4.03 9.03
C ASP A 202 25.45 3.44 8.59
N ILE A 203 24.44 3.39 9.49
CA ILE A 203 23.10 2.93 9.14
C ILE A 203 22.34 4.11 8.54
N GLU A 204 22.09 4.04 7.24
CA GLU A 204 21.27 5.00 6.54
C GLU A 204 19.79 4.74 6.81
N TRP A 205 18.95 5.77 6.63
CA TRP A 205 17.50 5.59 6.71
C TRP A 205 17.01 4.50 5.73
N GLY A 206 17.70 4.35 4.60
CA GLY A 206 17.47 3.34 3.57
C GLY A 206 17.61 1.88 4.03
N ASP A 207 18.24 1.64 5.17
CA ASP A 207 18.60 0.31 5.69
C ASP A 207 17.83 -0.03 6.97
N THR A 208 16.69 0.63 7.19
CA THR A 208 15.85 0.42 8.36
C THR A 208 14.51 -0.21 7.97
N PRO A 209 13.79 -0.83 8.92
CA PRO A 209 12.42 -1.32 8.70
C PRO A 209 11.46 -0.24 8.20
N GLU A 210 11.79 1.05 8.38
CA GLU A 210 11.05 2.20 7.87
C GLU A 210 10.86 2.18 6.34
N THR A 211 11.72 1.45 5.61
CA THR A 211 11.65 1.36 4.15
C THR A 211 10.71 0.27 3.63
N VAL A 212 10.27 -0.61 4.52
CA VAL A 212 9.40 -1.76 4.21
C VAL A 212 8.03 -1.58 4.84
N ILE A 213 7.99 -1.15 6.10
CA ILE A 213 6.75 -0.74 6.77
C ILE A 213 6.49 0.73 6.43
N ASP A 214 5.51 0.96 5.56
CA ASP A 214 5.18 2.30 5.05
C ASP A 214 5.05 3.35 6.17
N TYR A 215 5.76 4.46 5.99
CA TYR A 215 5.82 5.55 6.95
C TYR A 215 4.44 6.22 7.15
N HIS A 216 3.62 6.37 6.09
CA HIS A 216 2.32 7.02 6.22
C HIS A 216 1.35 6.20 7.07
N ARG A 217 1.37 4.87 6.94
CA ARG A 217 0.55 3.99 7.79
C ARG A 217 0.85 4.18 9.28
N ARG A 218 2.12 4.37 9.64
CA ARG A 218 2.52 4.64 11.03
C ARG A 218 2.30 6.10 11.45
N TYR A 219 2.44 7.05 10.52
CA TYR A 219 2.08 8.46 10.75
C TYR A 219 0.60 8.63 11.08
N ASP A 220 -0.30 7.88 10.41
CA ASP A 220 -1.72 7.91 10.72
C ASP A 220 -1.95 7.46 12.18
N ILE A 221 -1.29 6.41 12.66
CA ILE A 221 -1.35 6.01 14.07
C ILE A 221 -0.88 7.12 15.01
N LYS A 222 0.24 7.78 14.67
CA LYS A 222 0.75 8.93 15.41
C LYS A 222 -0.29 10.07 15.48
N LYS A 223 -0.97 10.39 14.38
CA LYS A 223 -2.01 11.44 14.34
C LYS A 223 -3.18 11.15 15.27
N HIS A 224 -3.52 9.88 15.47
CA HIS A 224 -4.60 9.49 16.39
C HIS A 224 -4.17 9.50 17.87
N ARG A 225 -2.90 9.78 18.18
CA ARG A 225 -2.42 9.95 19.55
C ARG A 225 -2.39 11.41 19.98
N PRO A 226 -2.82 11.73 21.22
CA PRO A 226 -2.88 13.11 21.71
C PRO A 226 -1.54 13.85 21.71
N ASP A 227 -0.43 13.13 21.91
CA ASP A 227 0.93 13.69 22.00
C ASP A 227 1.72 13.57 20.69
N GLY A 228 1.16 12.90 19.67
CA GLY A 228 1.85 12.60 18.43
C GLY A 228 3.14 11.80 18.63
N SER A 229 3.25 10.94 19.65
CA SER A 229 4.44 10.11 19.89
C SER A 229 4.28 8.67 19.38
N PHE A 230 5.42 8.05 19.06
CA PHE A 230 5.49 6.59 18.95
C PHE A 230 5.53 5.98 20.35
N GLU A 231 4.96 4.79 20.52
CA GLU A 231 4.92 4.14 21.85
C GLU A 231 6.22 3.40 22.14
N PHE A 232 6.87 2.93 21.08
CA PHE A 232 8.12 2.20 21.17
C PHE A 232 9.19 2.94 20.37
N GLU A 233 10.30 3.25 21.03
CA GLU A 233 11.56 3.55 20.36
C GLU A 233 12.35 2.26 20.23
N VAL A 234 12.63 1.87 18.98
CA VAL A 234 13.27 0.60 18.65
C VAL A 234 14.67 0.89 18.15
N GLN A 235 15.67 0.44 18.89
CA GLN A 235 17.07 0.72 18.63
C GLN A 235 17.70 -0.35 17.73
N TYR A 236 18.80 -0.01 17.09
CA TYR A 236 19.60 -1.02 16.40
C TYR A 236 20.25 -1.98 17.41
N GLY A 237 20.04 -3.29 17.23
CA GLY A 237 20.57 -4.34 18.09
C GLY A 237 21.75 -5.09 17.46
N ARG A 238 22.88 -5.17 18.17
CA ARG A 238 23.89 -6.20 17.91
C ARG A 238 23.45 -7.47 18.64
N PHE A 239 23.33 -8.55 17.90
CA PHE A 239 23.15 -9.90 18.43
C PHE A 239 24.47 -10.64 18.29
#